data_AF-A0A8X6JAK2-F1
#
_entry.id   AF-A0A8X6JAK2-F1
#
_cell.length_a   1.000
_cell.length_b   1.000
_cell.length_c   1.000
_cell.angle_alpha   90.00
_cell.angle_beta   90.00
_cell.angle_gamma   90.00
#
_symmetry.space_group_name_H-M   'P 1'
#
loop_
_entity.id
_entity.type
_entity.pdbx_description
1 polymer ?
#
loop_
_entity_poly.entity_id
_entity_poly.type
_entity_poly.pdbx_seq_one_letter_code
_entity_poly.pdbx_strand_id
1 'polypeptide(L)'
;KFHIPRDDNGFYIVPVKIPQDVSCAHCVLRWHWRSANNWGNCDNETKAVGCGPQEIYRNCADISVLPGAGVRGSAGFNPRPRGPKAMKKYHKRNFKNVHMSHQHRRRL
;
A
#
# COMPACT_ATOMS: atom_id res chain seq x y z
N LYS A 1 8.09 -5.91 -7.72
CA LYS A 1 8.12 -4.52 -7.21
C LYS A 1 6.78 -3.87 -7.55
N PHE A 2 6.11 -3.22 -6.59
CA PHE A 2 4.86 -2.49 -6.83
C PHE A 2 5.18 -1.00 -6.92
N HIS A 3 4.60 -0.31 -7.92
CA HIS A 3 4.73 1.13 -8.07
C HIS A 3 3.46 1.81 -7.57
N ILE A 4 3.64 2.79 -6.68
CA ILE A 4 2.52 3.60 -6.19
C ILE A 4 2.02 4.48 -7.36
N PRO A 5 0.73 4.41 -7.72
CA PRO A 5 0.23 5.03 -8.95
C PRO A 5 -0.02 6.54 -8.84
N ARG A 6 -0.02 7.10 -7.63
CA ARG A 6 -0.31 8.51 -7.34
C ARG A 6 0.53 8.97 -6.16
N ASP A 7 0.67 10.27 -6.01
CA ASP A 7 1.36 10.96 -4.92
C ASP A 7 0.39 11.52 -3.87
N ASP A 8 -0.86 11.03 -3.85
CA ASP A 8 -1.86 11.44 -2.87
C ASP A 8 -1.67 10.75 -1.50
N ASN A 9 -2.10 11.42 -0.44
CA ASN A 9 -2.09 10.86 0.90
C ASN A 9 -3.23 9.85 1.06
N GLY A 10 -2.94 8.70 1.65
CA GLY A 10 -3.97 7.72 2.00
C GLY A 10 -3.46 6.30 2.18
N PHE A 11 -4.40 5.37 2.27
CA PHE A 11 -4.11 3.94 2.37
C PHE A 11 -3.90 3.33 0.97
N TYR A 12 -2.72 2.75 0.76
CA TYR A 12 -2.40 1.95 -0.42
C TYR A 12 -2.59 0.47 -0.12
N ILE A 13 -3.60 -0.14 -0.74
CA ILE A 13 -3.88 -1.56 -0.58
C ILE A 13 -3.20 -2.33 -1.72
N VAL A 14 -2.19 -3.13 -1.39
CA VAL A 14 -1.38 -3.87 -2.36
C VAL A 14 -1.62 -5.38 -2.18
N PRO A 15 -2.39 -6.03 -3.07
CA PRO A 15 -2.53 -7.48 -3.04
C PRO A 15 -1.21 -8.14 -3.47
N VAL A 16 -0.75 -9.10 -2.69
CA VAL A 16 0.46 -9.88 -2.97
C VAL A 16 0.12 -11.37 -2.97
N LYS A 17 0.78 -12.13 -3.84
CA LYS A 17 0.68 -13.59 -3.86
C LYS A 17 1.87 -14.15 -3.07
N ILE A 18 1.58 -14.91 -2.02
CA ILE A 18 2.58 -15.68 -1.29
C ILE A 18 2.99 -16.87 -2.18
N PRO A 19 4.30 -17.21 -2.29
CA PRO A 19 4.74 -18.39 -3.03
C PRO A 19 4.05 -19.66 -2.53
N GLN A 20 3.74 -20.59 -3.43
CA GLN A 20 2.92 -21.77 -3.11
C GLN A 20 3.62 -22.76 -2.17
N ASP A 21 4.94 -22.76 -2.20
CA ASP A 21 5.84 -23.62 -1.45
C ASP A 21 6.30 -23.01 -0.11
N VAL A 22 5.77 -21.85 0.26
CA VAL A 22 6.10 -21.18 1.53
C VAL A 22 5.02 -21.47 2.57
N SER A 23 5.43 -22.07 3.68
CA SER A 23 4.62 -22.20 4.90
C SER A 23 5.47 -21.87 6.13
N CYS A 24 4.90 -21.18 7.11
CA CYS A 24 5.61 -20.75 8.30
C CYS A 24 4.65 -20.43 9.46
N ALA A 25 4.98 -20.88 10.66
CA ALA A 25 4.23 -20.53 11.88
C ALA A 25 4.60 -19.13 12.41
N HIS A 26 5.89 -18.77 12.34
CA HIS A 26 6.43 -17.50 12.81
C HIS A 26 7.37 -16.93 11.76
N CYS A 27 6.86 -16.03 10.92
CA CYS A 27 7.62 -15.40 9.85
C CYS A 27 7.36 -13.91 9.81
N VAL A 28 8.31 -13.17 9.24
CA VAL A 28 8.27 -11.72 9.18
C VAL A 28 8.00 -11.29 7.74
N LEU A 29 6.87 -10.62 7.52
CA LEU A 29 6.65 -9.84 6.31
C LEU A 29 7.41 -8.51 6.44
N ARG A 30 8.44 -8.34 5.62
CA ARG A 30 9.21 -7.09 5.56
C ARG A 30 8.89 -6.31 4.30
N TRP A 31 8.21 -5.17 4.42
CA TRP A 31 8.08 -4.26 3.28
C TRP A 31 9.27 -3.33 3.17
N HIS A 32 9.48 -2.81 1.97
CA HIS A 32 10.44 -1.76 1.69
C HIS A 32 9.75 -0.72 0.82
N TRP A 33 9.68 0.51 1.30
CA TRP A 33 9.28 1.65 0.48
C TRP A 33 10.53 2.46 0.18
N ARG A 34 11.01 2.37 -1.06
CA ARG A 34 12.02 3.29 -1.59
C ARG A 34 11.30 4.54 -2.09
N SER A 35 11.58 5.69 -1.49
CA SER A 35 11.05 6.98 -1.94
C SER A 35 11.62 7.33 -3.32
N ALA A 36 11.15 8.46 -3.86
CA ALA A 36 11.62 8.96 -5.15
C ALA A 36 11.64 10.49 -5.18
N ASN A 37 11.97 11.15 -4.08
CA ASN A 37 11.96 12.60 -3.95
C ASN A 37 13.36 13.24 -3.99
N ASN A 38 14.44 12.46 -3.90
CA ASN A 38 15.80 13.00 -4.02
C ASN A 38 16.22 13.14 -5.49
N TRP A 39 17.00 14.18 -5.81
CA TRP A 39 17.68 14.34 -7.09
C TRP A 39 18.99 13.54 -7.12
N GLY A 40 19.28 12.83 -8.20
CA GLY A 40 20.52 12.06 -8.31
C GLY A 40 20.89 11.68 -9.74
N ASN A 41 22.06 11.06 -9.88
CA ASN A 41 22.52 10.54 -11.16
C ASN A 41 21.75 9.25 -11.51
N CYS A 42 21.30 9.16 -12.75
CA CYS A 42 20.67 7.99 -13.34
C CYS A 42 21.71 7.14 -14.08
N ASP A 43 21.38 5.88 -14.40
CA ASP A 43 22.30 4.95 -15.07
C ASP A 43 22.68 5.38 -16.51
N ASN A 44 21.91 6.29 -17.11
CA ASN A 44 22.12 6.83 -18.45
C ASN A 44 22.85 8.18 -18.44
N GLU A 45 23.69 8.46 -17.43
CA GLU A 45 24.46 9.71 -17.24
C GLU A 45 23.61 10.99 -17.10
N THR A 46 22.27 10.88 -17.08
CA THR A 46 21.37 11.99 -16.80
C THR A 46 21.20 12.19 -15.30
N LYS A 47 20.59 13.32 -14.92
CA LYS A 47 20.17 13.56 -13.53
C LYS A 47 18.68 13.83 -13.48
N ALA A 48 18.01 13.23 -12.50
CA ALA A 48 16.57 13.40 -12.31
C ALA A 48 16.16 13.12 -10.86
N VAL A 49 14.94 13.55 -10.52
CA VAL A 49 14.24 13.15 -9.29
C VAL A 49 13.99 11.63 -9.32
N GLY A 50 14.26 10.93 -8.22
CA GLY A 50 14.09 9.47 -8.08
C GLY A 50 15.31 8.63 -8.46
N CYS A 51 16.31 9.25 -9.10
CA CYS A 51 17.60 8.64 -9.42
C CYS A 51 18.60 8.71 -8.26
N GLY A 52 19.67 7.91 -8.34
CA GLY A 52 20.66 7.81 -7.27
C GLY A 52 20.10 7.26 -5.93
N PRO A 53 20.77 7.56 -4.81
CA PRO A 53 20.31 7.14 -3.48
C PRO A 53 18.96 7.76 -3.12
N GLN A 54 18.03 6.92 -2.66
CA GLN A 54 16.71 7.34 -2.19
C GLN A 54 16.50 6.82 -0.77
N GLU A 55 15.67 7.53 -0.01
CA GLU A 55 15.26 7.08 1.32
C GLU A 55 14.55 5.73 1.24
N ILE A 56 14.81 4.85 2.21
CA ILE A 56 14.19 3.53 2.29
C ILE A 56 13.53 3.37 3.66
N TYR A 57 12.21 3.34 3.65
CA TYR A 57 11.41 2.98 4.82
C TYR A 57 11.25 1.46 4.88
N ARG A 58 11.53 0.88 6.04
CA ARG A 58 11.40 -0.56 6.30
C ARG A 58 10.44 -0.79 7.45
N ASN A 59 9.54 -1.74 7.28
CA ASN A 59 8.68 -2.19 8.37
C ASN A 59 8.50 -3.70 8.31
N CYS A 60 8.26 -4.29 9.48
CA CYS A 60 8.15 -5.71 9.70
C CYS A 60 6.78 -6.00 10.33
N ALA A 61 6.15 -7.08 9.89
CA ALA A 61 4.94 -7.61 10.50
C ALA A 61 5.12 -9.11 10.76
N ASP A 62 4.83 -9.54 11.98
CA ASP A 62 4.83 -10.96 12.33
C ASP A 62 3.55 -11.63 11.79
N ILE A 63 3.74 -12.69 11.02
CA ILE A 63 2.67 -13.41 10.32
C ILE A 63 2.87 -14.93 10.40
N SER A 64 1.82 -15.66 10.03
CA SER A 64 1.86 -17.10 9.76
C SER A 64 1.29 -17.38 8.37
N VAL A 65 1.92 -18.30 7.65
CA VAL A 65 1.44 -18.83 6.37
C VAL A 65 1.15 -20.31 6.55
N LEU A 66 -0.13 -20.67 6.61
CA LEU A 66 -0.58 -22.04 6.87
C LEU A 66 -1.27 -22.62 5.62
N PRO A 67 -1.15 -23.94 5.37
CA PRO A 67 -1.92 -24.61 4.33
C PRO A 67 -3.42 -24.39 4.54
N GLY A 68 -4.14 -23.99 3.49
CA GLY A 68 -5.58 -23.73 3.57
C GLY A 68 -5.97 -22.46 4.35
N ALA A 69 -5.01 -21.65 4.80
CA ALA A 69 -5.28 -20.30 5.29
C ALA A 69 -5.67 -19.40 4.10
N GLY A 70 -6.93 -19.49 3.68
CA GLY A 70 -7.53 -18.44 2.87
C GLY A 70 -7.46 -17.09 3.60
N VAL A 71 -7.68 -15.98 2.89
CA VAL A 71 -7.64 -14.66 3.51
C VAL A 71 -8.78 -14.51 4.53
N ARG A 72 -8.48 -14.73 5.81
CA ARG A 72 -9.40 -14.60 6.95
C ARG A 72 -9.41 -13.17 7.52
N GLY A 73 -9.33 -12.16 6.64
CA GLY A 73 -9.49 -10.76 7.02
C GLY A 73 -10.96 -10.33 6.90
N SER A 74 -11.39 -9.38 7.75
CA SER A 74 -12.69 -8.72 7.60
C SER A 74 -12.90 -8.30 6.13
N ALA A 75 -14.04 -8.69 5.54
CA ALA A 75 -14.31 -8.50 4.10
C ALA A 75 -14.28 -7.03 3.63
N GLY A 76 -14.15 -6.08 4.56
CA GLY A 76 -13.93 -4.64 4.31
C GLY A 76 -12.48 -4.25 4.00
N PHE A 77 -11.49 -4.98 4.51
CA PHE A 77 -10.05 -4.72 4.28
C PHE A 77 -9.41 -5.68 3.29
N ASN A 78 -10.09 -6.77 2.97
CA ASN A 78 -9.67 -7.66 1.91
C ASN A 78 -10.08 -7.00 0.57
N PRO A 79 -9.14 -6.47 -0.25
CA PRO A 79 -9.47 -6.00 -1.58
C PRO A 79 -9.85 -7.23 -2.38
N ARG A 80 -11.14 -7.59 -2.36
CA ARG A 80 -11.69 -8.43 -3.42
C ARG A 80 -11.21 -7.78 -4.73
N PRO A 81 -10.65 -8.53 -5.69
CA PRO A 81 -10.36 -8.00 -7.02
C PRO A 81 -11.70 -7.62 -7.66
N ARG A 82 -12.19 -6.45 -7.30
CA ARG A 82 -13.47 -5.89 -7.75
C ARG A 82 -13.09 -4.94 -8.86
N GLY A 83 -13.56 -5.29 -10.05
CA GLY A 83 -13.22 -4.61 -11.29
C GLY A 83 -13.41 -3.08 -11.26
N PRO A 84 -12.99 -2.39 -12.32
CA PRO A 84 -12.75 -0.94 -12.37
C PRO A 84 -13.90 -0.05 -11.84
N LYS A 85 -15.15 -0.51 -11.96
CA LYS A 85 -16.34 0.23 -11.55
C LYS A 85 -16.48 0.36 -10.02
N ALA A 86 -15.94 -0.60 -9.25
CA ALA A 86 -16.05 -0.58 -7.78
C ALA A 86 -15.08 0.41 -7.12
N MET A 87 -13.88 0.62 -7.69
CA MET A 87 -12.92 1.62 -7.18
C MET A 87 -13.45 3.05 -7.28
N LYS A 88 -14.13 3.41 -8.38
CA LYS A 88 -14.77 4.74 -8.52
C LYS A 88 -15.81 5.00 -7.42
N LYS A 89 -16.56 3.96 -7.02
CA LYS A 89 -17.56 4.05 -5.95
C LYS A 89 -16.92 4.20 -4.55
N TYR A 90 -15.78 3.55 -4.31
CA TYR A 90 -15.03 3.69 -3.05
C TYR A 90 -14.48 5.11 -2.86
N HIS A 91 -13.83 5.69 -3.88
CA HIS A 91 -13.37 7.08 -3.81
C HIS A 91 -14.51 8.07 -3.58
N LYS A 92 -15.65 7.90 -4.28
CA LYS A 92 -16.83 8.77 -4.08
C LYS A 92 -17.43 8.64 -2.68
N ARG A 93 -17.42 7.44 -2.08
CA ARG A 93 -17.95 7.21 -0.73
C ARG A 93 -17.02 7.74 0.35
N ASN A 94 -15.70 7.56 0.20
CA ASN A 94 -14.74 8.11 1.16
C ASN A 94 -14.62 9.63 1.09
N PHE A 95 -14.71 10.25 -0.08
CA PHE A 95 -14.74 11.71 -0.17
C PHE A 95 -15.92 12.31 0.62
N LYS A 96 -17.11 11.70 0.54
CA LYS A 96 -18.28 12.13 1.33
C LYS A 96 -18.10 11.94 2.84
N ASN A 97 -17.49 10.83 3.26
CA ASN A 97 -17.28 10.55 4.69
C ASN A 97 -16.18 11.43 5.31
N VAL A 98 -15.13 11.76 4.56
CA VAL A 98 -14.09 12.70 4.99
C VAL A 98 -14.66 14.13 5.09
N HIS A 99 -15.57 14.52 4.19
CA HIS A 99 -16.21 15.83 4.25
C HIS A 99 -17.17 15.98 5.45
N MET A 100 -17.85 14.90 5.86
CA MET A 100 -18.70 14.91 7.06
C MET A 100 -17.91 14.93 8.38
N SER A 101 -16.72 14.32 8.45
CA SER A 101 -15.94 14.31 9.70
C SER A 101 -15.24 15.66 10.01
N HIS A 102 -15.06 16.53 9.00
CA HIS A 102 -14.52 17.87 9.19
C HIS A 102 -15.57 18.93 9.59
N GLN A 103 -16.87 18.65 9.45
CA GLN A 103 -17.92 19.59 9.88
C GLN A 103 -18.27 19.48 11.39
N HIS A 104 -17.73 18.49 12.12
CA HIS A 104 -18.00 18.32 13.56
C HIS A 104 -16.81 18.65 14.47
N ARG A 105 -15.72 19.23 13.94
CA ARG A 105 -14.54 19.69 14.74
C ARG A 105 -14.35 21.22 14.74
N ARG A 106 -15.43 21.99 14.62
CA ARG A 106 -15.42 23.45 14.84
C ARG A 106 -16.54 23.87 15.80
N ARG A 107 -16.54 23.34 17.01
CA ARG A 107 -17.15 23.97 18.20
C ARG A 107 -16.41 23.46 19.42
N LEU A 108 -15.36 24.18 19.79
CA LEU A 108 -14.96 24.59 21.13
C LEU A 108 -13.94 25.71 20.93
#